data_AF-A0A8X9A4Y1-F1
#
_entry.id   AF-A0A8X9A4Y1-F1
#
_cell.length_a   1.000
_cell.length_b   1.000
_cell.length_c   1.000
_cell.angle_alpha   90.00
_cell.angle_beta   90.00
_cell.angle_gamma   90.00
#
_symmetry.space_group_name_H-M   'P 1'
#
loop_
_entity.id
_entity.type
_entity.pdbx_description
1 polymer ?
#
loop_
_entity_poly.entity_id
_entity_poly.type
_entity_poly.pdbx_seq_one_letter_code
_entity_poly.pdbx_strand_id
1 'polypeptide(L)'
;MLDLDSWAEDLCSQRIYQSSCPLLPTADASTLIWPLDLNGDISLHVCRNQKTFRAKKGSTSGIKSLHLKRHIDSTLGSGNLKEAVRLPPGEDVNEWWAVNTLDFFNQVNVLYSTLTEFCTPATCPTMTAGPKYEYRWADGVTIKKPKTVSAQQYVEYLMDWIEAQFNDESIFPQKLGNPFPRNFRDFVKTILKRLFRVYAHIYHSHFQRIVSLKEEAHLNTCFKHFVLFTSEFGLIEKAELAALDDIVESILHK
;
A
#
# COMPACT_ATOMS: atom_id res chain seq x y z
N MET A 1 -23.82 -12.43 -3.23
CA MET A 1 -23.62 -11.50 -2.09
C MET A 1 -22.60 -12.16 -1.19
N LEU A 2 -21.31 -11.88 -1.41
CA LEU A 2 -20.21 -12.39 -0.58
C LEU A 2 -19.39 -11.17 -0.19
N ASP A 3 -19.20 -10.96 1.10
CA ASP A 3 -18.49 -9.81 1.67
C ASP A 3 -16.96 -9.99 1.52
N LEU A 4 -16.17 -8.92 1.54
CA LEU A 4 -14.70 -9.02 1.57
C LEU A 4 -14.21 -9.82 2.80
N ASP A 5 -14.97 -9.74 3.90
CA ASP A 5 -14.71 -10.48 5.12
C ASP A 5 -14.92 -11.99 4.93
N SER A 6 -15.91 -12.40 4.14
CA SER A 6 -16.13 -13.82 3.78
C SER A 6 -14.99 -14.38 2.92
N TRP A 7 -14.37 -13.56 2.08
CA TRP A 7 -13.22 -13.99 1.27
C TRP A 7 -11.93 -14.12 2.11
N ALA A 8 -11.74 -13.23 3.10
CA ALA A 8 -10.68 -13.36 4.10
C ALA A 8 -10.84 -14.63 4.96
N GLU A 9 -12.09 -14.97 5.34
CA GLU A 9 -12.41 -16.23 6.01
C GLU A 9 -12.22 -17.46 5.09
N ASP A 10 -12.48 -17.34 3.79
CA ASP A 10 -12.23 -18.40 2.81
C ASP A 10 -10.74 -18.67 2.60
N LEU A 11 -9.88 -17.64 2.59
CA LEU A 11 -8.42 -17.84 2.62
C LEU A 11 -7.94 -18.54 3.89
N CYS A 12 -8.60 -18.27 5.03
CA CYS A 12 -8.33 -18.96 6.29
C CYS A 12 -8.81 -20.42 6.24
N SER A 13 -9.90 -20.69 5.51
CA SER A 13 -10.52 -22.02 5.38
C SER A 13 -9.90 -22.90 4.28
N GLN A 14 -9.28 -22.33 3.25
CA GLN A 14 -8.64 -23.07 2.16
C GLN A 14 -7.24 -23.55 2.56
N ARG A 15 -7.21 -24.79 3.08
CA ARG A 15 -6.06 -25.68 3.30
C ARG A 15 -4.78 -25.34 2.51
N ILE A 16 -3.89 -24.53 3.09
CA ILE A 16 -2.45 -24.68 2.92
C ILE A 16 -1.85 -24.72 4.33
N TYR A 17 -1.41 -25.92 4.72
CA TYR A 17 -0.80 -26.30 6.00
C TYR A 17 -1.70 -26.30 7.25
N GLN A 18 -2.36 -27.44 7.49
CA GLN A 18 -2.82 -27.83 8.82
C GLN A 18 -1.65 -28.35 9.66
N SER A 19 -1.37 -27.68 10.78
CA SER A 19 -0.95 -28.36 12.01
C SER A 19 -1.05 -27.44 13.23
N SER A 20 -2.09 -27.72 14.02
CA SER A 20 -2.10 -27.71 15.50
C SER A 20 -2.06 -26.37 16.25
N CYS A 21 -3.22 -25.86 16.67
CA CYS A 21 -3.53 -25.65 18.10
C CYS A 21 -5.01 -25.24 18.36
N PRO A 22 -5.60 -25.56 19.52
CA PRO A 22 -7.04 -25.56 19.76
C PRO A 22 -7.61 -24.26 20.36
N LEU A 23 -8.81 -23.92 19.86
CA LEU A 23 -9.99 -23.27 20.48
C LEU A 23 -9.79 -22.20 21.56
N LEU A 24 -10.28 -20.97 21.29
CA LEU A 24 -10.85 -20.06 22.29
C LEU A 24 -12.16 -19.42 21.76
N PRO A 25 -13.10 -19.06 22.66
CA PRO A 25 -14.51 -18.84 22.36
C PRO A 25 -14.85 -17.44 21.84
N THR A 26 -16.00 -17.40 21.15
CA THR A 26 -16.68 -16.28 20.52
C THR A 26 -16.91 -15.08 21.44
N ALA A 27 -16.57 -13.88 20.97
CA ALA A 27 -17.07 -12.62 21.51
C ALA A 27 -17.47 -11.67 20.37
N ASP A 28 -18.79 -11.56 20.20
CA ASP A 28 -19.63 -10.47 19.69
C ASP A 28 -18.96 -9.30 18.94
N ALA A 29 -19.37 -9.16 17.67
CA ALA A 29 -19.13 -8.03 16.79
C ALA A 29 -20.29 -7.01 16.86
N SER A 30 -20.22 -6.01 17.75
CA SER A 30 -21.19 -4.90 17.71
C SER A 30 -20.78 -3.61 18.45
N THR A 31 -19.51 -3.39 18.80
CA THR A 31 -19.13 -2.11 19.44
C THR A 31 -17.66 -1.77 19.28
N LEU A 32 -17.26 -1.19 18.14
CA LEU A 32 -16.09 -0.31 18.04
C LEU A 32 -16.32 0.79 17.00
N ILE A 33 -17.08 1.82 17.42
CA ILE A 33 -17.01 3.16 16.84
C ILE A 33 -15.68 3.75 17.34
N TRP A 34 -14.75 4.05 16.44
CA TRP A 34 -13.57 4.85 16.80
C TRP A 34 -13.93 6.32 16.92
N PRO A 35 -13.56 7.00 18.02
CA PRO A 35 -13.29 8.42 17.98
C PRO A 35 -11.97 8.63 17.23
N LEU A 36 -12.04 9.30 16.08
CA LEU A 36 -10.93 10.13 15.61
C LEU A 36 -10.79 11.24 16.65
N ASP A 37 -9.79 11.18 17.52
CA ASP A 37 -9.48 12.31 18.38
C ASP A 37 -8.29 13.10 17.84
N LEU A 38 -8.54 14.40 17.77
CA LEU A 38 -7.66 15.45 17.29
C LEU A 38 -6.51 15.63 18.29
N ASN A 39 -5.30 15.77 17.76
CA ASN A 39 -4.01 16.02 18.42
C ASN A 39 -3.18 14.76 18.67
N GLY A 40 -2.19 14.57 17.78
CA GLY A 40 -1.20 13.51 17.86
C GLY A 40 -0.46 13.50 19.19
N ASP A 41 -0.56 12.36 19.88
CA ASP A 41 0.55 11.65 20.49
C ASP A 41 0.06 10.25 20.87
N ILE A 42 0.48 9.23 20.10
CA ILE A 42 0.44 7.84 20.57
C ILE A 42 1.86 7.48 20.99
N SER A 43 2.07 7.44 22.31
CA SER A 43 3.22 6.80 22.92
C SER A 43 3.04 5.28 22.80
N LEU A 44 3.46 4.74 21.66
CA LEU A 44 3.87 3.35 21.51
C LEU A 44 5.37 3.41 21.22
N HIS A 45 6.15 2.50 21.80
CA HIS A 45 7.59 2.42 21.58
C HIS A 45 7.89 2.19 20.08
N VAL A 46 8.06 3.30 19.35
CA VAL A 46 8.48 3.35 17.96
C VAL A 46 9.94 2.87 17.91
N CYS A 47 10.15 1.66 17.38
CA CYS A 47 11.50 1.25 17.00
C CYS A 47 11.96 2.15 15.84
N ARG A 48 13.10 2.79 16.07
CA ARG A 48 13.53 4.05 15.49
C ARG A 48 14.02 3.87 14.05
N ASN A 49 13.21 4.23 13.07
CA ASN A 49 13.69 4.65 11.75
C ASN A 49 12.89 5.86 11.24
N GLN A 50 12.99 6.97 11.97
CA GLN A 50 12.50 8.26 11.51
C GLN A 50 13.45 8.83 10.45
N LYS A 51 13.13 8.59 9.18
CA LYS A 51 13.40 9.54 8.08
C LYS A 51 12.14 9.73 7.21
N THR A 52 10.98 9.79 7.85
CA THR A 52 9.77 10.29 7.19
C THR A 52 10.03 11.72 6.71
N PHE A 53 9.95 11.93 5.41
CA PHE A 53 10.07 13.20 4.68
C PHE A 53 9.80 14.46 5.53
N ARG A 54 10.79 15.36 5.63
CA ARG A 54 10.61 16.71 6.19
C ARG A 54 10.33 17.70 5.07
N ALA A 55 9.05 18.04 4.88
CA ALA A 55 8.69 19.17 4.03
C ALA A 55 9.39 20.45 4.54
N LYS A 56 10.22 21.11 3.71
CA LYS A 56 10.79 22.42 4.03
C LYS A 56 9.65 23.45 4.14
N LYS A 57 9.49 24.06 5.33
CA LYS A 57 8.53 25.15 5.58
C LYS A 57 8.80 26.32 4.62
N GLY A 58 7.82 26.62 3.76
CA GLY A 58 7.84 27.79 2.87
C GLY A 58 7.20 27.62 1.48
N SER A 59 6.68 26.44 1.13
CA SER A 59 6.08 26.16 -0.20
C SER A 59 4.55 26.18 -0.15
N THR A 60 3.93 27.05 -0.96
CA THR A 60 2.48 27.07 -1.22
C THR A 60 1.99 25.78 -1.93
N SER A 61 2.89 24.96 -2.48
CA SER A 61 2.58 23.62 -3.05
C SER A 61 2.04 22.67 -2.00
N GLY A 62 2.57 22.79 -0.77
CA GLY A 62 2.08 22.03 0.37
C GLY A 62 0.61 22.32 0.69
N ILE A 63 0.07 23.51 0.35
CA ILE A 63 -1.33 23.86 0.63
C ILE A 63 -2.27 23.14 -0.35
N LYS A 64 -1.92 23.06 -1.64
CA LYS A 64 -2.72 22.32 -2.64
C LYS A 64 -2.68 20.82 -2.38
N SER A 65 -1.49 20.27 -2.18
CA SER A 65 -1.31 18.86 -1.82
C SER A 65 -2.05 18.50 -0.52
N LEU A 66 -2.03 19.38 0.48
CA LEU A 66 -2.79 19.20 1.72
C LEU A 66 -4.30 19.28 1.53
N HIS A 67 -4.80 20.18 0.68
CA HIS A 67 -6.23 20.25 0.37
C HIS A 67 -6.69 18.95 -0.31
N LEU A 68 -5.90 18.46 -1.26
CA LEU A 68 -6.16 17.22 -1.97
C LEU A 68 -6.16 16.02 -1.03
N LYS A 69 -5.20 15.98 -0.10
CA LYS A 69 -5.15 14.96 0.94
C LYS A 69 -6.37 14.97 1.86
N ARG A 70 -6.83 16.16 2.30
CA ARG A 70 -8.06 16.28 3.10
C ARG A 70 -9.30 15.79 2.37
N HIS A 71 -9.39 16.03 1.06
CA HIS A 71 -10.50 15.55 0.24
C HIS A 71 -10.52 14.01 0.16
N ILE A 72 -9.35 13.40 -0.03
CA ILE A 72 -9.18 11.94 0.03
C ILE A 72 -9.66 11.43 1.39
N ASP A 73 -9.12 11.97 2.49
CA ASP A 73 -9.41 11.49 3.85
C ASP A 73 -10.92 11.61 4.21
N SER A 74 -11.58 12.69 3.76
CA SER A 74 -13.01 12.91 4.00
C SER A 74 -13.90 11.92 3.25
N THR A 75 -13.48 11.49 2.05
CA THR A 75 -14.26 10.62 1.18
C THR A 75 -14.00 9.13 1.47
N LEU A 76 -12.83 8.80 2.02
CA LEU A 76 -12.55 7.46 2.55
C LEU A 76 -13.49 7.10 3.72
N GLY A 77 -13.88 8.08 4.54
CA GLY A 77 -14.80 7.90 5.67
C GLY A 77 -16.29 7.78 5.30
N SER A 78 -16.69 8.12 4.08
CA SER A 78 -18.10 8.14 3.66
C SER A 78 -18.60 6.83 3.02
N GLY A 79 -17.72 5.83 2.88
CA GLY A 79 -18.07 4.49 2.40
C GLY A 79 -18.12 4.30 0.87
N ASN A 80 -18.02 5.36 0.07
CA ASN A 80 -18.01 5.27 -1.40
C ASN A 80 -16.60 5.45 -2.01
N LEU A 81 -15.75 4.45 -1.80
CA LEU A 81 -14.36 4.46 -2.29
C LEU A 81 -14.23 4.63 -3.81
N LYS A 82 -15.25 4.23 -4.60
CA LYS A 82 -15.25 4.39 -6.06
C LYS A 82 -15.34 5.86 -6.48
N GLU A 83 -16.08 6.68 -5.74
CA GLU A 83 -16.12 8.12 -6.00
C GLU A 83 -14.88 8.83 -5.47
N ALA A 84 -14.35 8.36 -4.34
CA ALA A 84 -13.15 8.93 -3.70
C ALA A 84 -11.90 8.93 -4.59
N VAL A 85 -11.78 7.97 -5.53
CA VAL A 85 -10.61 7.85 -6.40
C VAL A 85 -10.67 8.72 -7.66
N ARG A 86 -11.84 9.29 -7.99
CA ARG A 86 -12.01 10.09 -9.20
C ARG A 86 -11.21 11.38 -9.12
N LEU A 87 -10.69 11.83 -10.26
CA LEU A 87 -10.03 13.13 -10.36
C LEU A 87 -11.05 14.24 -10.03
N PRO A 88 -10.80 15.10 -9.03
CA PRO A 88 -11.70 16.20 -8.74
C PRO A 88 -11.79 17.19 -9.93
N PRO A 89 -12.97 17.80 -10.18
CA PRO A 89 -13.14 18.71 -11.30
C PRO A 89 -12.16 19.89 -11.26
N GLY A 90 -11.40 20.07 -12.33
CA GLY A 90 -10.45 21.19 -12.47
C GLY A 90 -9.05 20.94 -11.87
N GLU A 91 -8.80 19.78 -11.28
CA GLU A 91 -7.48 19.42 -10.76
C GLU A 91 -6.57 18.82 -11.86
N ASP A 92 -5.26 18.97 -11.66
CA ASP A 92 -4.26 18.36 -12.54
C ASP A 92 -4.11 16.86 -12.24
N VAL A 93 -4.08 16.05 -13.30
CA VAL A 93 -4.01 14.60 -13.17
C VAL A 93 -2.68 14.11 -12.58
N ASN A 94 -1.57 14.80 -12.85
CA ASN A 94 -0.27 14.42 -12.32
C ASN A 94 -0.16 14.77 -10.83
N GLU A 95 -0.71 15.91 -10.40
CA GLU A 95 -0.86 16.23 -8.97
C GLU A 95 -1.70 15.17 -8.25
N TRP A 96 -2.82 14.76 -8.84
CA TRP A 96 -3.69 13.72 -8.26
C TRP A 96 -2.97 12.37 -8.15
N TRP A 97 -2.22 11.97 -9.18
CA TRP A 97 -1.36 10.79 -9.14
C TRP A 97 -0.26 10.91 -8.09
N ALA A 98 0.40 12.06 -7.98
CA ALA A 98 1.48 12.27 -7.03
C ALA A 98 1.02 12.11 -5.58
N VAL A 99 -0.07 12.80 -5.21
CA VAL A 99 -0.61 12.78 -3.84
C VAL A 99 -1.09 11.38 -3.45
N ASN A 100 -1.83 10.69 -4.33
CA ASN A 100 -2.30 9.34 -4.04
C ASN A 100 -1.16 8.32 -4.02
N THR A 101 -0.16 8.44 -4.91
CA THR A 101 1.01 7.54 -4.90
C THR A 101 1.80 7.66 -3.60
N LEU A 102 1.97 8.88 -3.08
CA LEU A 102 2.59 9.13 -1.79
C LEU A 102 1.76 8.55 -0.64
N ASP A 103 0.43 8.68 -0.69
CA ASP A 103 -0.46 8.10 0.31
C ASP A 103 -0.37 6.57 0.35
N PHE A 104 -0.41 5.91 -0.81
CA PHE A 104 -0.24 4.45 -0.88
C PHE A 104 1.13 3.99 -0.40
N PHE A 105 2.19 4.73 -0.72
CA PHE A 105 3.53 4.45 -0.18
C PHE A 105 3.51 4.48 1.36
N ASN A 106 2.95 5.54 1.96
CA ASN A 106 2.88 5.67 3.41
C ASN A 106 2.04 4.56 4.05
N GLN A 107 0.89 4.22 3.46
CA GLN A 107 0.02 3.14 3.94
C GLN A 107 0.73 1.79 3.91
N VAL A 108 1.38 1.44 2.79
CA VAL A 108 2.15 0.19 2.66
C VAL A 108 3.33 0.17 3.64
N ASN A 109 4.01 1.30 3.84
CA ASN A 109 5.13 1.39 4.76
C ASN A 109 4.69 1.16 6.22
N VAL A 110 3.56 1.75 6.64
CA VAL A 110 2.98 1.51 7.96
C VAL A 110 2.53 0.06 8.11
N LEU A 111 1.78 -0.48 7.15
CA LEU A 111 1.32 -1.88 7.16
C LEU A 111 2.50 -2.85 7.23
N TYR A 112 3.56 -2.63 6.44
CA TYR A 112 4.71 -3.53 6.45
C TYR A 112 5.55 -3.40 7.73
N SER A 113 5.57 -2.22 8.35
CA SER A 113 6.32 -1.99 9.60
C SER A 113 5.87 -2.93 10.72
N THR A 114 4.58 -3.30 10.78
CA THR A 114 4.02 -4.23 11.78
C THR A 114 4.45 -5.68 11.55
N LEU A 115 5.03 -5.97 10.38
CA LEU A 115 5.46 -7.30 9.96
C LEU A 115 6.98 -7.51 9.97
N THR A 116 7.77 -6.44 10.22
CA THR A 116 9.24 -6.48 10.10
C THR A 116 9.91 -7.53 10.99
N GLU A 117 9.33 -7.85 12.15
CA GLU A 117 9.85 -8.89 13.05
C GLU A 117 9.50 -10.32 12.58
N PHE A 118 8.52 -10.48 11.68
CA PHE A 118 8.03 -11.76 11.19
C PHE A 118 8.52 -12.08 9.76
N CYS A 119 8.74 -11.04 8.95
CA CYS A 119 9.33 -11.14 7.63
C CYS A 119 10.86 -11.05 7.73
N THR A 120 11.53 -12.20 7.77
CA THR A 120 12.98 -12.31 7.95
C THR A 120 13.59 -13.09 6.79
N PRO A 121 14.92 -13.08 6.59
CA PRO A 121 15.56 -13.89 5.56
C PRO A 121 15.40 -15.40 5.81
N ALA A 122 15.10 -15.81 7.05
CA ALA A 122 14.83 -17.21 7.38
C ALA A 122 13.40 -17.63 7.03
N THR A 123 12.41 -16.77 7.29
CA THR A 123 10.99 -17.06 7.00
C THR A 123 10.65 -16.81 5.53
N CYS A 124 11.23 -15.77 4.93
CA CYS A 124 10.98 -15.35 3.56
C CYS A 124 12.30 -15.15 2.80
N PRO A 125 13.04 -16.25 2.49
CA PRO A 125 14.36 -16.19 1.84
C PRO A 125 14.33 -15.62 0.43
N THR A 126 13.15 -15.58 -0.19
CA THR A 126 12.89 -14.99 -1.51
C THR A 126 11.62 -14.16 -1.50
N MET A 127 11.62 -13.00 -2.14
CA MET A 127 10.41 -12.20 -2.32
C MET A 127 9.43 -12.91 -3.27
N THR A 128 8.31 -13.40 -2.73
CA THR A 128 7.32 -14.19 -3.48
C THR A 128 5.90 -13.74 -3.15
N ALA A 129 4.97 -14.05 -4.06
CA ALA A 129 3.53 -13.98 -3.81
C ALA A 129 2.92 -15.33 -4.18
N GLY A 130 2.82 -16.20 -3.17
CA GLY A 130 2.43 -17.59 -3.36
C GLY A 130 3.47 -18.39 -4.16
N PRO A 131 3.15 -19.65 -4.54
CA PRO A 131 4.11 -20.55 -5.19
C PRO A 131 4.40 -20.19 -6.66
N LYS A 132 3.59 -19.33 -7.28
CA LYS A 132 3.65 -19.04 -8.73
C LYS A 132 4.50 -17.81 -9.08
N TYR A 133 4.67 -16.87 -8.16
CA TYR A 133 5.27 -15.57 -8.46
C TYR A 133 6.49 -15.31 -7.58
N GLU A 134 7.66 -15.17 -8.21
CA GLU A 134 8.92 -14.72 -7.58
C GLU A 134 9.28 -13.33 -8.12
N TYR A 135 9.56 -12.39 -7.23
CA TYR A 135 9.97 -11.04 -7.58
C TYR A 135 11.47 -10.86 -7.35
N ARG A 136 12.18 -10.47 -8.41
CA ARG A 136 13.61 -10.14 -8.35
C ARG A 136 13.81 -8.64 -8.36
N TRP A 137 14.82 -8.18 -7.63
CA TRP A 137 15.12 -6.75 -7.51
C TRP A 137 16.10 -6.29 -8.59
N ALA A 138 15.79 -5.18 -9.22
CA ALA A 138 16.70 -4.37 -10.03
C ALA A 138 16.20 -2.93 -10.01
N ASP A 139 17.08 -1.97 -9.75
CA ASP A 139 16.76 -0.54 -9.78
C ASP A 139 17.17 0.12 -11.12
N GLY A 140 17.87 -0.62 -11.99
CA GLY A 140 18.37 -0.12 -13.28
C GLY A 140 19.58 0.82 -13.17
N VAL A 141 19.98 1.20 -11.95
CA VAL A 141 21.07 2.15 -11.68
C VAL A 141 22.22 1.42 -10.99
N THR A 142 22.03 1.02 -9.73
CA THR A 142 23.06 0.30 -8.94
C THR A 142 23.04 -1.20 -9.22
N ILE A 143 21.85 -1.78 -9.41
CA ILE A 143 21.60 -3.19 -9.67
C ILE A 143 20.91 -3.29 -11.03
N LYS A 144 21.72 -3.43 -12.08
CA LYS A 144 21.25 -3.56 -13.47
C LYS A 144 20.71 -4.95 -13.80
N LYS A 145 21.24 -5.99 -13.15
CA LYS A 145 20.81 -7.38 -13.36
C LYS A 145 19.85 -7.80 -12.24
N PRO A 146 18.65 -8.32 -12.55
CA PRO A 146 17.71 -8.79 -11.54
C PRO A 146 18.37 -9.79 -10.59
N LYS A 147 18.37 -9.46 -9.30
CA LYS A 147 18.95 -10.26 -8.22
C LYS A 147 17.84 -10.83 -7.35
N THR A 148 17.96 -12.11 -7.02
CA THR A 148 17.13 -12.75 -5.98
C THR A 148 17.61 -12.30 -4.61
N VAL A 149 16.68 -11.83 -3.79
CA VAL A 149 16.90 -11.35 -2.43
C VAL A 149 15.73 -11.81 -1.55
N SER A 150 15.92 -11.80 -0.22
CA SER A 150 14.83 -12.08 0.73
C SER A 150 13.71 -11.05 0.58
N ALA A 151 12.51 -11.41 1.03
CA ALA A 151 11.37 -10.49 1.01
C ALA A 151 11.66 -9.23 1.84
N GLN A 152 12.25 -9.39 3.02
CA GLN A 152 12.70 -8.28 3.85
C GLN A 152 13.63 -7.33 3.08
N GLN A 153 14.68 -7.86 2.48
CA GLN A 153 15.65 -7.05 1.74
C GLN A 153 15.04 -6.39 0.50
N TYR A 154 14.11 -7.08 -0.17
CA TYR A 154 13.38 -6.53 -1.31
C TYR A 154 12.57 -5.30 -0.89
N VAL A 155 11.83 -5.39 0.22
CA VAL A 155 10.99 -4.28 0.69
C VAL A 155 11.85 -3.12 1.17
N GLU A 156 12.97 -3.37 1.85
CA GLU A 156 13.94 -2.32 2.21
C GLU A 156 14.45 -1.56 0.97
N TYR A 157 14.94 -2.28 -0.04
CA TYR A 157 15.38 -1.64 -1.30
C TYR A 157 14.25 -0.89 -2.01
N LEU A 158 13.02 -1.42 -1.93
CA LEU A 158 11.86 -0.77 -2.51
C LEU A 158 11.55 0.56 -1.84
N MET A 159 11.49 0.59 -0.50
CA MET A 159 11.16 1.82 0.22
C MET A 159 12.22 2.90 -0.03
N ASP A 160 13.51 2.55 0.09
CA ASP A 160 14.62 3.46 -0.20
C ASP A 160 14.57 4.00 -1.64
N TRP A 161 14.25 3.14 -2.61
CA TRP A 161 14.16 3.52 -4.01
C TRP A 161 12.98 4.47 -4.27
N ILE A 162 11.80 4.21 -3.70
CA ILE A 162 10.62 5.08 -3.83
C ILE A 162 10.89 6.45 -3.18
N GLU A 163 11.49 6.47 -1.98
CA GLU A 163 11.87 7.71 -1.31
C GLU A 163 12.82 8.54 -2.17
N ALA A 164 13.80 7.90 -2.81
CA ALA A 164 14.69 8.59 -3.73
C ALA A 164 13.94 9.20 -4.93
N GLN A 165 12.86 8.56 -5.42
CA GLN A 165 12.04 9.14 -6.49
C GLN A 165 11.30 10.39 -5.99
N PHE A 166 10.65 10.33 -4.82
CA PHE A 166 9.92 11.47 -4.25
C PHE A 166 10.82 12.65 -3.91
N ASN A 167 12.09 12.40 -3.59
CA ASN A 167 13.08 13.43 -3.30
C ASN A 167 13.71 14.05 -4.55
N ASP A 168 13.49 13.47 -5.74
CA ASP A 168 13.98 14.02 -7.01
C ASP A 168 13.01 15.09 -7.53
N GLU A 169 13.41 16.36 -7.41
CA GLU A 169 12.60 17.51 -7.88
C GLU A 169 12.34 17.50 -9.39
N SER A 170 13.10 16.72 -10.18
CA SER A 170 12.85 16.54 -11.62
C SER A 170 11.72 15.55 -11.93
N ILE A 171 11.41 14.65 -10.97
CA ILE A 171 10.31 13.69 -11.07
C ILE A 171 9.08 14.20 -10.31
N PHE A 172 9.28 14.65 -9.06
CA PHE A 172 8.25 15.18 -8.17
C PHE A 172 8.54 16.64 -7.83
N PRO A 173 7.99 17.61 -8.58
CA PRO A 173 8.24 19.02 -8.36
C PRO A 173 7.73 19.49 -6.98
N GLN A 174 8.60 20.08 -6.16
CA GLN A 174 8.23 20.56 -4.82
C GLN A 174 7.74 22.02 -4.79
N LYS A 175 7.94 22.75 -5.89
CA LYS A 175 7.58 24.16 -6.06
C LYS A 175 6.37 24.29 -6.99
N LEU A 176 5.41 25.11 -6.60
CA LEU A 176 4.27 25.42 -7.45
C LEU A 176 4.71 26.03 -8.78
N GLY A 177 4.05 25.61 -9.85
CA GLY A 177 4.29 26.09 -11.20
C GLY A 177 5.40 25.34 -11.94
N ASN A 178 6.19 24.50 -11.26
CA ASN A 178 7.09 23.59 -11.94
C ASN A 178 6.29 22.43 -12.53
N PRO A 179 6.39 22.16 -13.85
CA PRO A 179 5.66 21.08 -14.48
C PRO A 179 6.24 19.71 -14.11
N PHE A 180 5.38 18.70 -14.01
CA PHE A 180 5.80 17.30 -13.98
C PHE A 180 6.50 16.93 -15.30
N PRO A 181 7.43 15.95 -15.29
CA PRO A 181 8.06 15.49 -16.51
C PRO A 181 7.06 14.83 -17.46
N ARG A 182 7.34 14.84 -18.77
CA ARG A 182 6.44 14.27 -19.80
C ARG A 182 6.13 12.78 -19.59
N ASN A 183 7.08 12.05 -19.01
CA ASN A 183 6.98 10.62 -18.70
C ASN A 183 6.59 10.36 -17.23
N PHE A 184 6.02 11.33 -16.53
CA PHE A 184 5.64 11.19 -15.11
C PHE A 184 4.75 9.97 -14.85
N ARG A 185 3.80 9.70 -15.75
CA ARG A 185 2.93 8.52 -15.68
C ARG A 185 3.74 7.23 -15.57
N ASP A 186 4.86 7.09 -16.28
CA ASP A 186 5.66 5.87 -16.27
C ASP A 186 6.37 5.66 -14.92
N PHE A 187 6.79 6.74 -14.27
CA PHE A 187 7.31 6.69 -12.90
C PHE A 187 6.23 6.24 -11.92
N VAL A 188 5.03 6.84 -12.00
CA VAL A 188 3.88 6.46 -11.17
C VAL A 188 3.50 4.99 -11.37
N LYS A 189 3.37 4.52 -12.62
CA LYS A 189 3.11 3.11 -12.94
C LYS A 189 4.15 2.19 -12.32
N THR A 190 5.44 2.57 -12.39
CA THR A 190 6.54 1.77 -11.84
C THR A 190 6.49 1.69 -10.31
N ILE A 191 6.23 2.81 -9.63
CA ILE A 191 6.10 2.87 -8.17
C ILE A 191 4.92 2.01 -7.72
N LEU A 192 3.72 2.23 -8.27
CA LEU A 192 2.51 1.52 -7.88
C LEU A 192 2.63 0.01 -8.15
N LYS A 193 3.18 -0.38 -9.30
CA LYS A 193 3.46 -1.79 -9.59
C LYS A 193 4.36 -2.44 -8.53
N ARG A 194 5.39 -1.74 -8.06
CA ARG A 194 6.29 -2.29 -7.05
C ARG A 194 5.63 -2.33 -5.66
N LEU A 195 4.82 -1.34 -5.31
CA LEU A 195 4.00 -1.34 -4.08
C LEU A 195 2.99 -2.50 -4.06
N PHE A 196 2.37 -2.82 -5.19
CA PHE A 196 1.48 -3.98 -5.32
C PHE A 196 2.17 -5.29 -4.90
N ARG A 197 3.46 -5.45 -5.21
CA ARG A 197 4.21 -6.66 -4.83
C ARG A 197 4.31 -6.83 -3.32
N VAL A 198 4.32 -5.74 -2.55
CA VAL A 198 4.28 -5.77 -1.08
C VAL A 198 2.92 -6.24 -0.60
N TYR A 199 1.82 -5.70 -1.13
CA TYR A 199 0.47 -6.21 -0.83
C TYR A 199 0.35 -7.71 -1.14
N ALA A 200 0.78 -8.12 -2.34
CA ALA A 200 0.75 -9.52 -2.75
C ALA A 200 1.56 -10.41 -1.80
N HIS A 201 2.74 -9.97 -1.38
CA HIS A 201 3.54 -10.70 -0.41
C HIS A 201 2.86 -10.81 0.96
N ILE A 202 2.27 -9.72 1.46
CA ILE A 202 1.54 -9.69 2.74
C ILE A 202 0.36 -10.67 2.71
N TYR A 203 -0.50 -10.61 1.69
CA TYR A 203 -1.66 -11.50 1.55
C TYR A 203 -1.26 -12.98 1.48
N HIS A 204 -0.19 -13.33 0.77
CA HIS A 204 0.23 -14.73 0.63
C HIS A 204 1.03 -15.26 1.81
N SER A 205 1.87 -14.44 2.44
CA SER A 205 2.90 -14.92 3.39
C SER A 205 2.62 -14.52 4.84
N HIS A 206 1.86 -13.45 5.07
CA HIS A 206 1.71 -12.84 6.39
C HIS A 206 0.26 -12.54 6.78
N PHE A 207 -0.73 -12.97 5.99
CA PHE A 207 -2.14 -12.67 6.28
C PHE A 207 -2.61 -13.19 7.63
N GLN A 208 -2.20 -14.41 8.02
CA GLN A 208 -2.50 -14.95 9.36
C GLN A 208 -1.91 -14.09 10.48
N ARG A 209 -0.78 -13.42 10.22
CA ARG A 209 -0.18 -12.50 11.18
C ARG A 209 -0.95 -11.20 11.27
N ILE A 210 -1.36 -10.65 10.14
CA ILE A 210 -2.26 -9.48 10.06
C ILE A 210 -3.56 -9.74 10.85
N VAL A 211 -4.18 -10.91 10.68
CA VAL A 211 -5.37 -11.31 11.45
C VAL A 211 -5.07 -11.39 12.95
N SER A 212 -3.93 -11.96 13.34
CA SER A 212 -3.54 -12.03 14.76
C SER A 212 -3.29 -10.65 15.39
N LEU A 213 -2.91 -9.67 14.58
CA LEU A 213 -2.71 -8.27 14.99
C LEU A 213 -4.01 -7.45 14.91
N LYS A 214 -5.11 -8.02 14.38
CA LYS A 214 -6.40 -7.34 14.14
C LYS A 214 -6.29 -6.17 13.16
N GLU A 215 -5.44 -6.31 12.14
CA GLU A 215 -5.16 -5.28 11.13
C GLU A 215 -5.78 -5.59 9.75
N GLU A 216 -6.52 -6.69 9.62
CA GLU A 216 -7.07 -7.19 8.36
C GLU A 216 -8.04 -6.19 7.71
N ALA A 217 -8.87 -5.51 8.50
CA ALA A 217 -9.77 -4.47 8.01
C ALA A 217 -9.00 -3.28 7.41
N HIS A 218 -7.85 -2.93 8.03
CA HIS A 218 -6.99 -1.85 7.56
C HIS A 218 -6.30 -2.24 6.24
N LEU A 219 -5.68 -3.44 6.20
CA LEU A 219 -5.08 -3.99 4.99
C LEU A 219 -6.08 -4.01 3.83
N ASN A 220 -7.28 -4.56 4.06
CA ASN A 220 -8.32 -4.69 3.03
C ASN A 220 -8.81 -3.33 2.53
N THR A 221 -8.98 -2.35 3.42
CA THR A 221 -9.42 -1.00 3.03
C THR A 221 -8.36 -0.28 2.20
N CYS A 222 -7.10 -0.31 2.64
CA CYS A 222 -5.97 0.26 1.91
C CYS A 222 -5.79 -0.41 0.54
N PHE A 223 -5.87 -1.74 0.49
CA PHE A 223 -5.76 -2.48 -0.77
C PHE A 223 -6.94 -2.22 -1.72
N LYS A 224 -8.17 -2.16 -1.19
CA LYS A 224 -9.35 -1.78 -1.98
C LYS A 224 -9.20 -0.39 -2.59
N HIS A 225 -8.78 0.60 -1.80
CA HIS A 225 -8.51 1.94 -2.30
C HIS A 225 -7.43 1.94 -3.40
N PHE A 226 -6.35 1.20 -3.19
CA PHE A 226 -5.26 1.04 -4.17
C PHE A 226 -5.73 0.43 -5.49
N VAL A 227 -6.51 -0.65 -5.44
CA VAL A 227 -7.04 -1.34 -6.64
C VAL A 227 -8.00 -0.44 -7.41
N LEU A 228 -8.93 0.22 -6.71
CA LEU A 228 -9.87 1.15 -7.36
C LEU A 228 -9.14 2.31 -8.03
N PHE A 229 -8.15 2.91 -7.36
CA PHE A 229 -7.38 4.01 -7.92
C PHE A 229 -6.55 3.59 -9.14
N THR A 230 -5.83 2.47 -9.03
CA THR A 230 -4.98 1.97 -10.13
C THR A 230 -5.81 1.54 -11.34
N SER A 231 -7.02 1.03 -11.12
CA SER A 231 -7.99 0.69 -12.17
C SER A 231 -8.56 1.94 -12.84
N GLU A 232 -9.02 2.93 -12.07
CA GLU A 232 -9.62 4.19 -12.58
C GLU A 232 -8.72 4.88 -13.61
N PHE A 233 -7.41 4.92 -13.33
CA PHE A 233 -6.45 5.60 -14.20
C PHE A 233 -5.66 4.68 -15.13
N GLY A 234 -5.87 3.35 -15.08
CA GLY A 234 -5.10 2.38 -15.86
C GLY A 234 -3.59 2.46 -15.58
N LEU A 235 -3.23 2.43 -14.29
CA LEU A 235 -1.84 2.58 -13.83
C LEU A 235 -1.12 1.24 -13.64
N ILE A 236 -1.85 0.13 -13.52
CA ILE A 236 -1.30 -1.23 -13.45
C ILE A 236 -2.02 -2.11 -14.46
N GLU A 237 -1.25 -2.92 -15.20
CA GLU A 237 -1.79 -3.88 -16.15
C GLU A 237 -2.33 -5.11 -15.43
N LYS A 238 -3.42 -5.70 -15.95
CA LYS A 238 -4.07 -6.87 -15.33
C LYS A 238 -3.10 -8.03 -15.08
N ALA A 239 -2.16 -8.26 -16.01
CA ALA A 239 -1.15 -9.31 -15.87
C ALA A 239 -0.24 -9.12 -14.64
N GLU A 240 0.01 -7.88 -14.23
CA GLU A 240 0.83 -7.56 -13.05
C GLU A 240 0.04 -7.72 -11.74
N LEU A 241 -1.29 -7.72 -11.81
CA LEU A 241 -2.19 -7.95 -10.67
C LEU A 241 -2.51 -9.44 -10.43
N ALA A 242 -2.03 -10.32 -11.31
CA ALA A 242 -2.41 -11.74 -11.36
C ALA A 242 -2.05 -12.54 -10.08
N ALA A 243 -1.18 -12.01 -9.21
CA ALA A 243 -0.88 -12.61 -7.92
C ALA A 243 -2.04 -12.54 -6.91
N LEU A 244 -2.98 -11.61 -7.11
CA LEU A 244 -4.16 -11.40 -6.27
C LEU A 244 -5.44 -11.27 -7.13
N ASP A 245 -5.48 -11.94 -8.30
CA ASP A 245 -6.55 -11.78 -9.30
C ASP A 245 -7.94 -11.99 -8.68
N ASP A 246 -8.13 -13.04 -7.89
CA ASP A 246 -9.40 -13.33 -7.22
C ASP A 246 -9.90 -12.18 -6.31
N ILE A 247 -8.97 -11.53 -5.59
CA ILE A 247 -9.28 -10.37 -4.72
C ILE A 247 -9.62 -9.16 -5.55
N VAL A 248 -8.80 -8.91 -6.57
CA VAL A 248 -8.91 -7.73 -7.44
C VAL A 248 -10.24 -7.76 -8.18
N GLU A 249 -10.60 -8.90 -8.79
CA GLU A 249 -11.88 -9.07 -9.48
C GLU A 249 -13.06 -8.90 -8.52
N SER A 250 -12.97 -9.42 -7.30
CA SER A 250 -13.98 -9.24 -6.25
C SER A 250 -14.17 -7.76 -5.87
N ILE A 251 -13.10 -6.96 -5.86
CA ILE A 251 -13.15 -5.51 -5.58
C ILE A 251 -13.73 -4.73 -6.77
N LEU A 252 -13.35 -5.08 -8.01
CA LEU A 252 -13.76 -4.34 -9.20
C LEU A 252 -15.22 -4.60 -9.58
N HIS A 253 -15.74 -5.81 -9.33
CA HIS A 253 -17.10 -6.21 -9.71
C HIS A 253 -18.17 -5.94 -8.64
N LYS A 254 -17.79 -5.44 -7.46
CA LYS A 254 -18.71 -4.96 -6.41
C LYS A 254 -18.65 -3.45 -6.34
#